data_AF-A0A924Q586-F1
#
_entry.id   AF-A0A924Q586-F1
#
_cell.length_a   1.000
_cell.length_b   1.000
_cell.length_c   1.000
_cell.angle_alpha   90.00
_cell.angle_beta   90.00
_cell.angle_gamma   90.00
#
_symmetry.space_group_name_H-M   'P 1'
#
loop_
_entity.id
_entity.type
_entity.pdbx_description
1 polymer ?
#
loop_
_entity_poly.entity_id
_entity_poly.type
_entity_poly.pdbx_seq_one_letter_code
_entity_poly.pdbx_strand_id
1 'polypeptide(L)'
;MFHYQKTKKRLSSFPKPTGCPFCENLRLEKITEETEFHLVVPNRVKYDVWELRRVIDHLLVVPKRHVLSLAELTKAEKLDHMNIVSKYESKGYNVYARGVGSGQRSVAHQHTHLIKTVTKQARGSLTIRKPYIFKTF
;
A
#
# COMPACT_ATOMS: atom_id res chain seq x y z
N MET A 1 -8.42 6.21 -4.20
CA MET A 1 -7.59 5.08 -4.70
C MET A 1 -8.47 4.06 -5.40
N PHE A 2 -8.03 3.49 -6.53
CA PHE A 2 -8.78 2.47 -7.26
C PHE A 2 -7.86 1.36 -7.81
N HIS A 3 -8.46 0.18 -8.00
CA HIS A 3 -7.89 -0.91 -8.80
C HIS A 3 -8.79 -1.20 -10.02
N TYR A 4 -8.19 -1.42 -11.19
CA TYR A 4 -8.88 -1.95 -12.37
C TYR A 4 -9.36 -3.39 -12.13
N GLN A 5 -10.33 -3.86 -12.93
CA GLN A 5 -10.85 -5.22 -12.78
C GLN A 5 -9.77 -6.31 -12.95
N LYS A 6 -8.81 -6.14 -13.89
CA LYS A 6 -7.68 -7.08 -14.05
C LYS A 6 -6.81 -7.14 -12.79
N THR A 7 -6.58 -5.99 -12.16
CA THR A 7 -5.74 -5.86 -10.96
C THR A 7 -6.44 -6.45 -9.72
N LYS A 8 -7.77 -6.35 -9.65
CA LYS A 8 -8.59 -7.10 -8.67
C LYS A 8 -8.52 -8.62 -8.90
N LYS A 9 -8.67 -9.10 -10.14
CA LYS A 9 -8.52 -10.53 -10.47
C LYS A 9 -7.14 -11.07 -10.06
N ARG A 10 -6.07 -10.30 -10.32
CA ARG A 10 -4.70 -10.61 -9.85
C ARG A 10 -4.57 -10.61 -8.33
N LEU A 11 -5.24 -9.70 -7.62
CA LEU A 11 -5.23 -9.68 -6.16
C LEU A 11 -5.90 -10.94 -5.57
N SER A 12 -7.02 -11.38 -6.15
CA SER A 12 -7.72 -12.61 -5.74
C SER A 12 -7.01 -13.92 -6.12
N SER A 13 -6.04 -13.90 -7.05
CA SER A 13 -5.27 -15.10 -7.42
C SER A 13 -4.09 -15.39 -6.50
N PHE A 14 -3.78 -14.51 -5.53
CA PHE A 14 -2.79 -14.80 -4.50
C PHE A 14 -3.43 -15.61 -3.36
N PRO A 15 -2.71 -16.57 -2.76
CA PRO A 15 -3.19 -17.23 -1.56
C PRO A 15 -3.40 -16.22 -0.42
N LYS A 16 -4.39 -16.52 0.43
CA LYS A 16 -4.53 -15.90 1.75
C LYS A 16 -3.35 -16.40 2.60
N PRO A 17 -2.58 -15.51 3.27
CA PRO A 17 -1.56 -15.96 4.20
C PRO A 17 -2.22 -16.61 5.43
N THR A 18 -1.55 -17.62 5.99
CA THR A 18 -1.98 -18.33 7.21
C THR A 18 -1.59 -17.60 8.49
N GLY A 19 -0.60 -16.70 8.42
CA GLY A 19 -0.21 -15.79 9.50
C GLY A 19 0.08 -14.37 8.96
N CYS A 20 1.02 -13.65 9.56
CA CYS A 20 1.35 -12.29 9.15
C CYS A 20 2.27 -12.28 7.92
N PRO A 21 1.85 -11.71 6.78
CA PRO A 21 2.68 -11.69 5.57
C PRO A 21 3.94 -10.83 5.70
N PHE A 22 4.01 -9.96 6.71
CA PHE A 22 5.16 -9.12 7.04
C PHE A 22 6.01 -9.66 8.21
N CYS A 23 5.74 -10.88 8.68
CA CYS A 23 6.61 -11.59 9.62
C CYS A 23 7.18 -12.86 8.99
N GLU A 24 6.33 -13.62 8.28
CA GLU A 24 6.68 -14.95 7.75
C GLU A 24 7.04 -14.96 6.26
N ASN A 25 6.52 -14.00 5.47
CA ASN A 25 6.48 -14.10 4.00
C ASN A 25 7.20 -12.94 3.28
N LEU A 26 8.04 -12.20 3.99
CA LEU A 26 8.91 -11.17 3.40
C LEU A 26 10.05 -11.83 2.65
N ARG A 27 10.09 -11.61 1.33
CA ARG A 27 11.19 -12.08 0.49
C ARG A 27 12.29 -11.04 0.43
N LEU A 28 13.48 -11.38 0.93
CA LEU A 28 14.65 -10.50 0.93
C LEU A 28 15.00 -9.99 -0.47
N GLU A 29 14.80 -10.82 -1.50
CA GLU A 29 14.94 -10.54 -2.95
C GLU A 29 14.16 -9.31 -3.46
N LYS A 30 13.23 -8.76 -2.66
CA LYS A 30 12.31 -7.66 -3.00
C LYS A 30 12.39 -6.49 -2.02
N ILE A 31 13.31 -6.51 -1.05
CA ILE A 31 13.52 -5.35 -0.19
C ILE A 31 14.16 -4.25 -1.03
N THR A 32 13.53 -3.08 -1.06
CA THR A 32 14.04 -1.87 -1.75
C THR A 32 15.04 -1.13 -0.88
N GLU A 33 14.80 -1.12 0.44
CA GLU A 33 15.63 -0.47 1.44
C GLU A 33 15.37 -1.12 2.81
N GLU A 34 16.41 -1.32 3.61
CA GLU A 34 16.34 -1.84 4.97
C GLU A 34 17.10 -0.89 5.90
N THR A 35 16.52 -0.65 7.07
CA THR A 35 17.08 0.13 8.18
C THR A 35 17.22 -0.77 9.40
N GLU A 36 17.57 -0.22 10.57
CA GLU A 36 17.54 -1.01 11.82
C GLU A 36 16.14 -1.54 12.13
N PHE A 37 15.11 -0.67 12.07
CA PHE A 37 13.76 -0.99 12.55
C PHE A 37 12.72 -1.26 11.46
N HIS A 38 12.95 -0.81 10.22
CA HIS A 38 11.97 -0.89 9.13
C HIS A 38 12.52 -1.53 7.84
N LEU A 39 11.56 -1.96 7.02
CA LEU A 39 11.75 -2.45 5.67
C LEU A 39 10.89 -1.62 4.71
N VAL A 40 11.46 -1.21 3.59
CA VAL A 40 10.74 -0.60 2.46
C VAL A 40 10.61 -1.64 1.36
N VAL A 41 9.37 -2.04 1.05
CA VAL A 41 9.10 -3.15 0.11
C VAL A 41 8.04 -2.77 -0.93
N PRO A 42 8.13 -3.25 -2.18
CA PRO A 42 7.11 -3.00 -3.18
C PRO A 42 5.82 -3.71 -2.81
N ASN A 43 4.69 -3.00 -2.86
CA ASN A 43 3.41 -3.63 -2.57
C ASN A 43 3.08 -4.71 -3.63
N ARG A 44 2.77 -5.93 -3.15
CA ARG A 44 2.40 -7.12 -3.93
C ARG A 44 1.40 -6.83 -5.06
N VAL A 45 0.46 -5.90 -4.84
CA VAL A 45 -0.42 -5.35 -5.87
C VAL A 45 -0.52 -3.83 -5.73
N LYS A 46 0.20 -3.07 -6.57
CA LYS A 46 0.11 -1.61 -6.63
C LYS A 46 -1.34 -1.16 -6.90
N TYR A 47 -1.80 -0.06 -6.31
CA TYR A 47 -3.07 0.58 -6.75
C TYR A 47 -2.85 1.07 -8.19
N ASP A 48 -3.88 1.07 -9.04
CA ASP A 48 -3.73 1.55 -10.42
C ASP A 48 -3.87 3.08 -10.50
N VAL A 49 -4.75 3.65 -9.66
CA VAL A 49 -5.07 5.09 -9.63
C VAL A 49 -5.10 5.62 -8.19
N TRP A 50 -4.44 6.74 -7.96
CA TRP A 50 -4.48 7.54 -6.73
C TRP A 50 -4.77 9.00 -7.10
N GLU A 51 -5.74 9.66 -6.44
CA GLU A 51 -6.16 11.04 -6.76
C GLU A 51 -6.41 11.35 -8.25
N LEU A 52 -7.02 10.41 -8.97
CA LEU A 52 -7.25 10.48 -10.43
C LEU A 52 -5.95 10.55 -11.27
N ARG A 53 -4.78 10.33 -10.68
CA ARG A 53 -3.48 10.17 -11.34
C ARG A 53 -3.12 8.67 -11.42
N ARG A 54 -2.47 8.26 -12.51
CA ARG A 54 -1.94 6.88 -12.65
C ARG A 54 -0.78 6.68 -11.66
N VAL A 55 -0.83 5.62 -10.87
CA VAL A 55 0.28 5.21 -10.01
C VAL A 55 1.39 4.62 -10.88
N ILE A 56 2.64 5.04 -10.63
CA ILE A 56 3.84 4.46 -11.26
C ILE A 56 4.64 3.62 -10.27
N ASP A 57 4.66 4.01 -9.00
CA ASP A 57 5.25 3.21 -7.93
C ASP A 57 4.42 3.20 -6.66
N HIS A 58 4.50 2.09 -5.92
CA HIS A 58 3.81 1.88 -4.67
C HIS A 58 4.61 0.92 -3.78
N LEU A 59 5.23 1.50 -2.76
CA LEU A 59 5.99 0.80 -1.73
C LEU A 59 5.23 0.82 -0.40
N LEU A 60 5.68 0.01 0.55
CA LEU A 60 5.21 -0.04 1.93
C LEU A 60 6.44 0.16 2.83
N VAL A 61 6.39 1.11 3.77
CA VAL A 61 7.26 1.12 4.95
C VAL A 61 6.61 0.23 6.00
N VAL A 62 7.32 -0.76 6.50
CA VAL A 62 6.81 -1.77 7.42
C VAL A 62 7.82 -1.95 8.56
N PRO A 63 7.42 -1.84 9.85
CA PRO A 63 8.32 -2.13 10.96
C PRO A 63 8.60 -3.64 11.03
N LYS A 64 9.85 -4.00 11.33
CA LYS A 64 10.26 -5.40 11.54
C LYS A 64 9.56 -6.03 12.73
N ARG A 65 9.39 -5.25 13.81
CA ARG A 65 8.58 -5.63 14.97
C ARG A 65 7.09 -5.55 14.62
N HIS A 66 6.36 -6.61 14.92
CA HIS A 66 4.91 -6.66 14.73
C HIS A 66 4.20 -5.67 15.65
N VAL A 67 3.55 -4.67 15.07
CA VAL A 67 2.71 -3.67 15.75
C VAL A 67 1.45 -3.40 14.94
N LEU A 68 0.36 -2.98 15.58
CA LEU A 68 -0.90 -2.65 14.93
C LEU A 68 -1.01 -1.16 14.56
N SER A 69 -0.30 -0.27 15.26
CA SER A 69 -0.40 1.19 15.12
C SER A 69 0.95 1.89 15.12
N LEU A 70 1.03 3.06 14.49
CA LEU A 70 2.15 3.99 14.64
C LEU A 70 2.31 4.48 16.10
N ALA A 71 1.24 4.42 16.89
CA ALA A 71 1.28 4.75 18.32
C ALA A 71 2.18 3.80 19.12
N GLU A 72 2.19 2.51 18.77
CA GLU A 72 2.92 1.42 19.46
C GLU A 72 4.42 1.39 19.17
N LEU A 73 4.90 2.18 18.20
CA LEU A 73 6.32 2.31 17.89
C LEU A 73 7.10 2.97 19.04
N THR A 74 8.32 2.52 19.32
CA THR A 74 9.25 3.15 20.27
C THR A 74 9.73 4.51 19.77
N LYS A 75 10.50 5.26 20.59
CA LYS A 75 11.09 6.54 20.15
C LYS A 75 12.06 6.36 18.98
N ALA A 76 12.89 5.31 19.01
CA ALA A 76 13.85 5.00 17.95
C ALA A 76 13.13 4.57 16.66
N GLU A 77 12.15 3.67 16.76
CA GLU A 77 11.33 3.24 15.62
C GLU A 77 10.56 4.42 15.01
N LYS A 78 10.01 5.35 15.82
CA LYS A 78 9.32 6.55 15.31
C LYS A 78 10.25 7.49 14.54
N LEU A 79 11.49 7.67 15.01
CA LEU A 79 12.49 8.50 14.34
C LEU A 79 12.90 7.86 13.00
N ASP A 80 13.22 6.58 13.00
CA ASP A 80 13.58 5.81 11.80
C ASP A 80 12.43 5.81 10.76
N HIS A 81 11.19 5.57 11.19
CA HIS A 81 10.01 5.69 10.33
C HIS A 81 9.89 7.07 9.69
N MET A 82 10.17 8.14 10.44
CA MET A 82 10.07 9.52 9.94
C MET A 82 11.22 9.88 8.98
N ASN A 83 12.42 9.37 9.23
CA ASN A 83 13.57 9.49 8.33
C ASN A 83 13.29 8.81 6.98
N ILE A 84 12.70 7.62 6.98
CA ILE A 84 12.25 6.95 5.75
C ILE A 84 11.13 7.74 5.07
N VAL A 85 10.09 8.14 5.82
CA VAL A 85 8.93 8.85 5.26
C VAL A 85 9.36 10.16 4.57
N SER A 86 10.18 10.99 5.23
CA SER A 86 10.71 12.23 4.64
C SER A 86 11.64 11.99 3.44
N LYS A 87 12.49 10.94 3.49
CA LYS A 87 13.37 10.52 2.38
C LYS A 87 12.60 10.07 1.13
N TYR A 88 11.36 9.62 1.25
CA TYR A 88 10.52 9.26 0.10
C TYR A 88 9.51 10.35 -0.28
N GLU A 89 8.99 11.11 0.68
CA GLU A 89 8.14 12.29 0.45
C GLU A 89 8.88 13.31 -0.45
N SER A 90 10.11 13.68 -0.07
CA SER A 90 11.00 14.57 -0.87
C SER A 90 11.36 14.02 -2.26
N LYS A 91 11.13 12.74 -2.52
CA LYS A 91 11.24 12.10 -3.86
C LYS A 91 9.91 12.08 -4.62
N GLY A 92 8.88 12.76 -4.14
CA GLY A 92 7.54 12.83 -4.73
C GLY A 92 6.66 11.59 -4.48
N TYR A 93 6.81 10.92 -3.34
CA TYR A 93 5.88 9.86 -2.91
C TYR A 93 4.83 10.42 -1.95
N ASN A 94 3.55 10.18 -2.23
CA ASN A 94 2.46 10.48 -1.30
C ASN A 94 2.47 9.47 -0.15
N VAL A 95 2.34 9.95 1.09
CA VAL A 95 2.43 9.15 2.31
C VAL A 95 1.03 8.86 2.83
N TYR A 96 0.68 7.58 3.06
CA TYR A 96 -0.66 7.20 3.49
C TYR A 96 -0.68 5.93 4.35
N ALA A 97 -1.14 6.04 5.61
CA ALA A 97 -1.39 4.88 6.48
C ALA A 97 -2.89 4.68 6.70
N ARG A 98 -3.33 3.41 6.86
CA ARG A 98 -4.71 3.08 7.22
C ARG A 98 -4.85 2.91 8.73
N GLY A 99 -5.77 3.66 9.34
CA GLY A 99 -6.08 3.56 10.76
C GLY A 99 -6.48 2.15 11.21
N VAL A 100 -6.31 1.89 12.51
CA VAL A 100 -6.83 0.69 13.18
C VAL A 100 -8.36 0.64 12.99
N GLY A 101 -8.94 -0.57 12.87
CA GLY A 101 -10.37 -0.76 12.63
C GLY A 101 -10.87 -0.44 11.21
N SER A 102 -10.04 0.11 10.32
CA SER A 102 -10.44 0.39 8.94
C SER A 102 -10.72 -0.91 8.16
N GLY A 103 -11.96 -1.17 7.77
CA GLY A 103 -12.36 -2.30 6.91
C GLY A 103 -11.79 -2.28 5.48
N GLN A 104 -10.84 -1.39 5.18
CA GLN A 104 -10.04 -1.39 3.94
C GLN A 104 -8.56 -1.72 4.20
N ARG A 105 -8.17 -1.99 5.45
CA ARG A 105 -6.83 -2.45 5.86
C ARG A 105 -6.80 -3.97 5.85
N SER A 106 -6.10 -4.57 4.89
CA SER A 106 -6.10 -6.02 4.66
C SER A 106 -5.07 -6.81 5.48
N VAL A 107 -4.23 -6.15 6.29
CA VAL A 107 -3.23 -6.79 7.16
C VAL A 107 -3.24 -6.14 8.54
N ALA A 108 -3.36 -6.96 9.58
CA ALA A 108 -3.26 -6.57 10.98
C ALA A 108 -1.79 -6.45 11.44
N HIS A 109 -1.02 -5.62 10.73
CA HIS A 109 0.34 -5.15 11.06
C HIS A 109 0.45 -3.76 10.44
N GLN A 110 1.10 -2.81 11.10
CA GLN A 110 1.32 -1.46 10.59
C GLN A 110 2.01 -1.53 9.22
N HIS A 111 1.54 -0.71 8.27
CA HIS A 111 2.24 -0.45 7.03
C HIS A 111 1.86 0.96 6.53
N THR A 112 2.86 1.78 6.25
CA THR A 112 2.66 3.10 5.62
C THR A 112 2.88 2.97 4.13
N HIS A 113 1.85 3.26 3.33
CA HIS A 113 1.94 3.27 1.88
C HIS A 113 2.74 4.51 1.42
N LEU A 114 3.70 4.29 0.50
CA LEU A 114 4.39 5.33 -0.24
C LEU A 114 3.97 5.22 -1.71
N ILE A 115 3.26 6.22 -2.24
CA ILE A 115 2.57 6.14 -3.53
C ILE A 115 3.05 7.25 -4.47
N LYS A 116 3.81 6.89 -5.50
CA LYS A 116 4.28 7.84 -6.53
C LYS A 116 3.43 7.73 -7.79
N THR A 117 2.98 8.88 -8.29
CA THR A 117 2.05 8.99 -9.43
C THR A 117 2.69 9.74 -10.60
N VAL A 118 2.06 9.68 -11.78
CA VAL A 118 2.32 10.67 -12.83
C VAL A 118 1.74 12.03 -12.41
N THR A 119 2.40 13.13 -12.75
CA THR A 119 1.93 14.50 -12.45
C THR A 119 0.57 14.79 -13.10
N LYS A 120 0.39 14.40 -14.37
CA LYS A 120 -0.81 14.61 -15.18
C LYS A 120 -2.01 13.81 -14.64
N GLN A 121 -3.01 14.52 -14.15
CA GLN A 121 -4.28 13.95 -13.72
C GLN A 121 -5.15 13.52 -14.92
N ALA A 122 -6.00 12.51 -14.74
CA ALA A 122 -6.99 12.13 -15.72
C ALA A 122 -8.07 13.21 -15.85
N ARG A 123 -8.46 13.55 -17.09
CA ARG A 123 -9.53 14.54 -17.38
C ARG A 123 -10.95 14.06 -17.07
N GLY A 124 -11.11 12.81 -16.62
CA GLY A 124 -12.38 12.21 -16.22
C GLY A 124 -12.19 10.75 -15.81
N SER A 125 -13.14 10.19 -15.07
CA SER A 125 -13.09 8.78 -14.64
C SER A 125 -14.49 8.18 -14.45
N LEU A 126 -14.87 7.21 -15.26
CA LEU A 126 -16.08 6.42 -15.08
C LEU A 126 -15.78 5.19 -14.21
N THR A 127 -16.43 5.06 -13.05
CA THR A 127 -16.25 3.92 -12.14
C THR A 127 -17.57 3.21 -11.90
N ILE A 128 -17.74 2.04 -12.50
CA ILE A 128 -18.94 1.19 -12.36
C ILE A 128 -18.59 -0.02 -11.48
N ARG A 129 -19.36 -0.25 -10.40
CA ARG A 129 -19.20 -1.42 -9.51
C ARG A 129 -20.04 -2.63 -9.92
N LYS A 130 -21.29 -2.40 -10.33
CA LYS A 130 -22.25 -3.41 -10.83
C LYS A 130 -23.15 -2.72 -11.88
N PRO A 131 -22.94 -2.91 -13.19
CA PRO A 131 -23.89 -2.48 -14.19
C PRO A 131 -25.01 -3.53 -14.28
N TYR A 132 -26.23 -3.16 -13.86
CA TYR A 132 -27.42 -3.97 -14.12
C TYR A 132 -27.93 -3.62 -15.52
N ILE A 133 -27.48 -4.38 -16.53
CA ILE A 133 -27.91 -4.20 -17.92
C ILE A 133 -29.07 -5.15 -18.18
N PHE A 134 -30.30 -4.63 -18.03
CA PHE A 134 -31.48 -5.32 -18.51
C PHE A 134 -31.68 -5.00 -19.99
N LYS A 135 -31.70 -6.04 -20.84
CA LYS A 135 -32.33 -5.96 -22.16
C LYS A 135 -33.75 -6.49 -22.02
N THR A 136 -34.74 -5.60 -22.13
CA THR A 136 -36.03 -6.00 -22.70
C THR A 136 -35.84 -6.29 -24.18
N PHE A 137 -36.55 -7.29 -24.69
CA PHE A 137 -36.70 -7.56 -26.11
C PHE A 137 -37.81 -6.68 -26.69
#